data_AF-A0A8S2ZRY9-F1
#
_entry.id   AF-A0A8S2ZRY9-F1
#
_cell.length_a   1.000
_cell.length_b   1.000
_cell.length_c   1.000
_cell.angle_alpha   90.00
_cell.angle_beta   90.00
_cell.angle_gamma   90.00
#
_symmetry.space_group_name_H-M   'P 1'
#
loop_
_entity.id
_entity.type
_entity.pdbx_description
1 polymer ?
#
loop_
_entity_poly.entity_id
_entity_poly.type
_entity_poly.pdbx_seq_one_letter_code
_entity_poly.pdbx_strand_id
1 'polypeptide(L)'
;ESHYSYFHFYTFPYTLKSYDNITNNFPGGLFDYVHTISLHDERPFESDFFLRIALSFPSMTSLTVINQQPQKNDNQYLSIIKYPHLKVLNLIEANDDYVEQFLVDNKCDLPNYVCLYAKIESLTTVTHNFTRDATRINCSKVNYTSFDDVSSFSKDFRKYFLHVDIDM
;
A
#
# COMPACT_ATOMS: atom_id res chain seq x y z
N GLU A 1 -24.34 39.83 24.46
CA GLU A 1 -23.45 38.74 24.90
C GLU A 1 -23.89 37.46 24.20
N SER A 2 -23.07 36.93 23.29
CA SER A 2 -23.39 35.76 22.47
C SER A 2 -22.72 34.53 23.07
N HIS A 3 -23.52 33.68 23.72
CA HIS A 3 -23.09 32.36 24.15
C HIS A 3 -22.89 31.47 22.92
N TYR A 4 -21.64 31.27 22.51
CA TYR A 4 -21.27 30.20 21.60
C TYR A 4 -21.35 28.87 22.37
N SER A 5 -22.41 28.10 22.12
CA SER A 5 -22.45 26.70 22.54
C SER A 5 -21.43 25.90 21.75
N TYR A 6 -20.36 25.48 22.43
CA TYR A 6 -19.47 24.43 21.94
C TYR A 6 -20.26 23.13 21.85
N PHE A 7 -20.62 22.72 20.63
CA PHE A 7 -21.13 21.37 20.39
C PHE A 7 -19.97 20.39 20.47
N HIS A 8 -19.84 19.70 21.59
CA HIS A 8 -19.02 18.49 21.68
C HIS A 8 -19.81 17.34 21.07
N PHE A 9 -19.53 17.03 19.81
CA PHE A 9 -19.92 15.76 19.22
C PHE A 9 -19.12 14.64 19.90
N TYR A 10 -19.72 14.02 20.92
CA TYR A 10 -19.27 12.72 21.39
C TYR A 10 -19.75 11.67 20.39
N THR A 11 -18.98 11.45 19.33
CA THR A 11 -19.10 10.20 18.58
C THR A 11 -18.58 9.08 19.49
N PHE A 12 -19.43 8.07 19.73
CA PHE A 12 -19.03 6.82 20.37
C PHE A 12 -17.70 6.32 19.78
N PRO A 13 -16.73 5.84 20.58
CA PRO A 13 -15.43 5.48 20.06
C PRO A 13 -15.55 4.27 19.12
N TYR A 14 -15.39 4.56 17.83
CA TYR A 14 -14.63 3.78 16.85
C TYR A 14 -14.97 2.29 16.71
N THR A 15 -16.13 1.97 16.12
CA THR A 15 -16.33 0.69 15.38
C THR A 15 -16.07 0.85 13.88
N LEU A 16 -15.53 2.00 13.47
CA LEU A 16 -15.23 2.27 12.07
C LEU A 16 -14.18 1.28 11.57
N LYS A 17 -14.60 0.38 10.68
CA LYS A 17 -13.72 -0.66 10.11
C LYS A 17 -12.97 -0.17 8.88
N SER A 18 -13.44 0.90 8.24
CA SER A 18 -12.85 1.44 7.03
C SER A 18 -12.65 2.95 7.10
N TYR A 19 -11.56 3.45 6.51
CA TYR A 19 -11.32 4.87 6.35
C TYR A 19 -10.90 5.15 4.90
N ASP A 20 -11.84 5.71 4.15
CA ASP A 20 -11.64 6.01 2.74
C ASP A 20 -11.16 7.43 2.45
N ASN A 21 -10.44 7.58 1.33
CA ASN A 21 -9.97 8.86 0.78
C ASN A 21 -9.07 9.67 1.73
N ILE A 22 -8.11 8.99 2.36
CA ILE A 22 -7.09 9.66 3.18
C ILE A 22 -6.13 10.42 2.25
N THR A 23 -5.96 11.71 2.52
CA THR A 23 -5.13 12.63 1.72
C THR A 23 -3.82 12.98 2.45
N ASN A 24 -2.90 13.70 1.79
CA ASN A 24 -1.67 14.21 2.41
C ASN A 24 -1.91 15.08 3.65
N ASN A 25 -3.11 15.61 3.83
CA ASN A 25 -3.44 16.44 5.00
C ASN A 25 -3.74 15.61 6.25
N PHE A 26 -3.65 14.28 6.18
CA PHE A 26 -3.87 13.40 7.31
C PHE A 26 -2.85 13.69 8.44
N PRO A 27 -3.32 14.13 9.63
CA PRO A 27 -2.44 14.53 10.71
C PRO A 27 -1.81 13.32 11.43
N GLY A 28 -2.27 12.10 11.16
CA GLY A 28 -1.99 10.93 11.97
C GLY A 28 -3.04 10.70 13.06
N GLY A 29 -2.78 9.73 13.93
CA GLY A 29 -3.64 9.35 15.05
C GLY A 29 -3.46 7.87 15.36
N LEU A 30 -4.26 7.30 16.25
CA LEU A 30 -4.28 5.85 16.48
C LEU A 30 -5.69 5.32 16.21
N PHE A 31 -5.80 4.40 15.26
CA PHE A 31 -7.06 3.87 14.76
C PHE A 31 -7.05 2.34 14.81
N ASP A 32 -7.10 1.77 16.01
CA ASP A 32 -6.91 0.32 16.24
C ASP A 32 -7.98 -0.58 15.59
N TYR A 33 -9.16 -0.03 15.31
CA TYR A 33 -10.32 -0.75 14.77
C TYR A 33 -10.50 -0.60 13.26
N VAL A 34 -9.69 0.24 12.61
CA VAL A 34 -9.74 0.44 11.16
C VAL A 34 -8.86 -0.62 10.50
N HIS A 35 -9.45 -1.43 9.64
CA HIS A 35 -8.81 -2.55 8.97
C HIS A 35 -8.66 -2.35 7.46
N THR A 36 -9.41 -1.42 6.88
CA THR A 36 -9.40 -1.13 5.45
C THR A 36 -9.22 0.36 5.24
N ILE A 37 -8.23 0.77 4.45
CA ILE A 37 -8.08 2.18 4.10
C ILE A 37 -7.84 2.38 2.61
N SER A 38 -8.25 3.54 2.11
CA SER A 38 -7.88 4.02 0.78
C SER A 38 -7.20 5.38 0.86
N LEU A 39 -6.09 5.51 0.12
CA LEU A 39 -5.31 6.73 0.00
C LEU A 39 -5.60 7.36 -1.35
N HIS A 40 -5.97 8.65 -1.36
CA HIS A 40 -6.22 9.40 -2.59
C HIS A 40 -5.86 10.87 -2.38
N ASP A 41 -5.06 11.44 -3.28
CA ASP A 41 -4.75 12.87 -3.31
C ASP A 41 -4.39 13.28 -4.74
N GLU A 42 -4.63 14.53 -5.09
CA GLU A 42 -4.20 15.12 -6.37
C GLU A 42 -2.68 15.37 -6.38
N ARG A 43 -2.08 15.51 -5.19
CA ARG A 43 -0.64 15.73 -5.00
C ARG A 43 0.09 14.40 -4.77
N PRO A 44 1.38 14.28 -5.16
CA PRO A 44 2.23 13.17 -4.76
C PRO A 44 2.16 12.90 -3.26
N PHE A 45 2.15 11.63 -2.87
CA PHE A 45 2.46 11.26 -1.49
C PHE A 45 3.96 11.33 -1.26
N GLU A 46 4.39 11.64 -0.04
CA GLU A 46 5.80 11.56 0.37
C GLU A 46 6.06 10.19 1.04
N SER A 47 7.31 9.76 1.10
CA SER A 47 7.66 8.45 1.68
C SER A 47 7.32 8.35 3.18
N ASP A 48 7.42 9.46 3.92
CA ASP A 48 7.06 9.55 5.35
C ASP A 48 5.54 9.49 5.59
N PHE A 49 4.72 9.82 4.59
CA PHE A 49 3.27 9.68 4.64
C PHE A 49 2.89 8.22 4.87
N PHE A 50 3.51 7.28 4.14
CA PHE A 50 3.25 5.85 4.31
C PHE A 50 3.68 5.32 5.68
N LEU A 51 4.76 5.89 6.26
CA LEU A 51 5.15 5.59 7.64
C LEU A 51 4.08 6.08 8.61
N ARG A 52 3.57 7.30 8.42
CA ARG A 52 2.47 7.85 9.24
C ARG A 52 1.21 6.99 9.15
N ILE A 53 0.89 6.50 7.95
CA ILE A 53 -0.21 5.56 7.73
C ILE A 53 0.03 4.26 8.50
N ALA A 54 1.20 3.64 8.36
CA ALA A 54 1.52 2.39 9.06
C ALA A 54 1.41 2.53 10.59
N LEU A 55 1.87 3.65 11.14
CA LEU A 55 1.78 3.95 12.57
C LEU A 55 0.35 4.23 13.02
N SER A 56 -0.47 4.83 12.16
CA SER A 56 -1.84 5.22 12.53
C SER A 56 -2.83 4.07 12.46
N PHE A 57 -2.56 3.06 11.64
CA PHE A 57 -3.45 1.93 11.38
C PHE A 57 -2.72 0.60 11.66
N PRO A 58 -2.36 0.31 12.91
CA PRO A 58 -1.56 -0.87 13.23
C PRO A 58 -2.25 -2.18 12.83
N SER A 59 -3.57 -2.25 12.93
CA SER A 59 -4.40 -3.42 12.59
C SER A 59 -4.87 -3.47 11.13
N MET A 60 -4.26 -2.68 10.24
CA MET A 60 -4.68 -2.60 8.84
C MET A 60 -4.46 -3.93 8.11
N THR A 61 -5.51 -4.39 7.42
CA THR A 61 -5.51 -5.62 6.62
C THR A 61 -5.68 -5.36 5.13
N SER A 62 -6.19 -4.20 4.74
CA SER A 62 -6.39 -3.82 3.34
C SER A 62 -5.99 -2.38 3.09
N LEU A 63 -5.15 -2.17 2.08
CA LEU A 63 -4.66 -0.87 1.66
C LEU A 63 -4.87 -0.70 0.16
N THR A 64 -5.58 0.37 -0.23
CA THR A 64 -5.69 0.82 -1.61
C THR A 64 -4.96 2.14 -1.79
N VAL A 65 -4.12 2.27 -2.81
CA VAL A 65 -3.44 3.53 -3.16
C VAL A 65 -3.92 3.97 -4.53
N ILE A 66 -4.48 5.18 -4.59
CA ILE A 66 -5.00 5.80 -5.81
C ILE A 66 -4.27 7.13 -5.99
N ASN A 67 -3.16 7.10 -6.72
CA ASN A 67 -2.39 8.28 -7.04
C ASN A 67 -1.48 7.99 -8.23
N GLN A 68 -1.71 8.67 -9.35
CA GLN A 68 -0.91 8.49 -10.57
C GLN A 68 0.31 9.42 -10.64
N GLN A 69 0.42 10.37 -9.71
CA GLN A 69 1.57 11.26 -9.64
C GLN A 69 2.78 10.52 -9.08
N PRO A 70 3.99 10.71 -9.66
CA PRO A 70 5.22 10.12 -9.13
C PRO A 70 5.46 10.55 -7.69
N GLN A 71 6.06 9.67 -6.90
CA GLN A 71 6.30 9.92 -5.49
C GLN A 71 7.29 11.08 -5.31
N LYS A 72 7.03 11.93 -4.31
CA LYS A 72 7.94 13.01 -3.96
C LYS A 72 8.85 12.60 -2.81
N ASN A 73 10.13 12.91 -2.92
CA ASN A 73 11.15 12.69 -1.90
C ASN A 73 11.24 11.21 -1.44
N ASP A 74 11.94 10.39 -2.22
CA ASP A 74 12.38 9.06 -1.78
C ASP A 74 13.48 9.22 -0.71
N ASN A 75 13.05 9.37 0.55
CA ASN A 75 13.94 9.65 1.64
C ASN A 75 14.59 8.33 2.10
N GLN A 76 15.72 8.00 1.49
CA GLN A 76 16.47 6.75 1.71
C GLN A 76 16.87 6.50 3.18
N TYR A 77 16.71 7.50 4.06
CA TYR A 77 17.02 7.42 5.48
C TYR A 77 15.84 6.98 6.36
N LEU A 78 14.66 6.74 5.77
CA LEU A 78 13.53 6.23 6.53
C LEU A 78 13.78 4.79 6.97
N SER A 79 13.33 4.46 8.17
CA SER A 79 13.29 3.07 8.63
C SER A 79 12.33 2.26 7.76
N ILE A 80 12.64 0.97 7.59
CA ILE A 80 11.77 0.02 6.88
C ILE A 80 10.35 0.09 7.46
N ILE A 81 9.38 0.42 6.60
CA ILE A 81 7.97 0.53 6.99
C ILE A 81 7.39 -0.88 7.06
N LYS A 82 6.72 -1.22 8.17
CA LYS A 82 6.18 -2.56 8.39
C LYS A 82 4.66 -2.54 8.33
N TYR A 83 4.09 -3.54 7.66
CA TYR A 83 2.64 -3.73 7.56
C TYR A 83 2.22 -5.12 8.06
N PRO A 84 2.38 -5.42 9.36
CA PRO A 84 2.36 -6.80 9.88
C PRO A 84 1.04 -7.56 9.66
N HIS A 85 -0.07 -6.85 9.49
CA HIS A 85 -1.39 -7.44 9.34
C HIS A 85 -1.98 -7.30 7.93
N LEU A 86 -1.22 -6.72 6.98
CA LEU A 86 -1.70 -6.51 5.62
C LEU A 86 -1.98 -7.84 4.93
N LYS A 87 -3.11 -7.91 4.26
CA LYS A 87 -3.56 -9.08 3.48
C LYS A 87 -3.89 -8.70 2.05
N VAL A 88 -4.32 -7.47 1.82
CA VAL A 88 -4.70 -6.95 0.51
C VAL A 88 -3.97 -5.64 0.27
N LEU A 89 -3.28 -5.56 -0.87
CA LEU A 89 -2.60 -4.37 -1.35
C LEU A 89 -3.06 -4.09 -2.77
N ASN A 90 -3.80 -2.99 -2.97
CA ASN A 90 -4.30 -2.58 -4.28
C ASN A 90 -3.58 -1.33 -4.76
N LEU A 91 -2.85 -1.48 -5.86
CA LEU A 91 -2.00 -0.49 -6.52
C LEU A 91 -2.35 -0.36 -8.02
N ILE A 92 -3.51 -0.83 -8.47
CA ILE A 92 -3.90 -0.78 -9.90
C ILE A 92 -3.90 0.65 -10.44
N GLU A 93 -4.34 1.60 -9.61
CA GLU A 93 -4.43 3.03 -9.96
C GLU A 93 -3.27 3.85 -9.37
N ALA A 94 -2.20 3.20 -8.93
CA ALA A 94 -1.02 3.83 -8.38
C ALA A 94 0.08 4.01 -9.45
N ASN A 95 0.89 5.05 -9.29
CA ASN A 95 2.16 5.21 -9.99
C ASN A 95 3.17 4.12 -9.59
N ASP A 96 4.10 3.81 -10.51
CA ASP A 96 5.16 2.82 -10.33
C ASP A 96 6.05 3.11 -9.10
N ASP A 97 6.25 4.38 -8.72
CA ASP A 97 7.03 4.73 -7.53
C ASP A 97 6.41 4.17 -6.23
N TYR A 98 5.08 4.13 -6.14
CA TYR A 98 4.40 3.54 -4.99
C TYR A 98 4.51 2.02 -5.01
N VAL A 99 4.44 1.40 -6.20
CA VAL A 99 4.69 -0.04 -6.37
C VAL A 99 6.12 -0.38 -5.91
N GLU A 100 7.10 0.43 -6.30
CA GLU A 100 8.47 0.31 -5.83
C GLU A 100 8.59 0.42 -4.31
N GLN A 101 7.92 1.40 -3.70
CA GLN A 101 7.96 1.57 -2.25
C GLN A 101 7.53 0.30 -1.49
N PHE A 102 6.50 -0.40 -1.96
CA PHE A 102 6.04 -1.63 -1.30
C PHE A 102 6.87 -2.86 -1.65
N LEU A 103 7.38 -2.96 -2.89
CA LEU A 103 8.09 -4.15 -3.33
C LEU A 103 9.57 -4.15 -2.98
N VAL A 104 10.22 -3.01 -2.77
CA VAL A 104 11.62 -2.97 -2.38
C VAL A 104 11.78 -3.31 -0.88
N ASP A 105 12.61 -4.31 -0.60
CA ASP A 105 12.82 -4.92 0.72
C ASP A 105 13.45 -3.98 1.76
N ASN A 106 14.27 -3.03 1.31
CA ASN A 106 14.87 -2.02 2.19
C ASN A 106 13.96 -0.81 2.46
N LYS A 107 12.78 -0.74 1.82
CA LYS A 107 11.77 0.32 2.05
C LYS A 107 10.59 -0.19 2.86
N CYS A 108 10.17 -1.43 2.59
CA CYS A 108 8.96 -2.01 3.16
C CYS A 108 9.19 -3.47 3.59
N ASP A 109 8.54 -3.88 4.67
CA ASP A 109 8.45 -5.29 5.09
C ASP A 109 6.98 -5.72 5.03
N LEU A 110 6.66 -6.48 3.99
CA LEU A 110 5.34 -7.10 3.82
C LEU A 110 5.25 -8.43 4.59
N PRO A 111 4.07 -8.82 5.10
CA PRO A 111 3.83 -10.15 5.63
C PRO A 111 3.67 -11.16 4.48
N ASN A 112 3.69 -12.45 4.80
CA ASN A 112 3.44 -13.51 3.82
C ASN A 112 1.97 -13.57 3.39
N TYR A 113 1.73 -14.01 2.16
CA TYR A 113 0.41 -14.20 1.55
C TYR A 113 -0.40 -12.91 1.38
N VAL A 114 0.25 -11.79 1.04
CA VAL A 114 -0.45 -10.56 0.67
C VAL A 114 -0.99 -10.69 -0.74
N CYS A 115 -2.31 -10.57 -0.92
CA CYS A 115 -2.92 -10.42 -2.22
C CYS A 115 -2.56 -9.06 -2.82
N LEU A 116 -1.81 -9.07 -3.92
CA LEU A 116 -1.36 -7.87 -4.63
C LEU A 116 -2.16 -7.69 -5.92
N TYR A 117 -2.81 -6.54 -6.03
CA TYR A 117 -3.39 -6.05 -7.27
C TYR A 117 -2.53 -4.93 -7.83
N ALA A 118 -1.89 -5.16 -8.97
CA ALA A 118 -1.05 -4.16 -9.65
C ALA A 118 -1.05 -4.44 -11.15
N LYS A 119 -0.68 -3.44 -11.96
CA LYS A 119 -0.49 -3.66 -13.41
C LYS A 119 0.78 -4.46 -13.66
N ILE A 120 0.72 -5.42 -14.57
CA ILE A 120 1.90 -6.22 -14.95
C ILE A 120 3.03 -5.36 -15.51
N GLU A 121 2.69 -4.28 -16.22
CA GLU A 121 3.65 -3.29 -16.73
C GLU A 121 4.42 -2.62 -15.60
N SER A 122 3.73 -2.15 -14.56
CA SER A 122 4.35 -1.56 -13.36
C SER A 122 5.26 -2.56 -12.64
N LEU A 123 4.82 -3.81 -12.49
CA LEU A 123 5.65 -4.86 -11.91
C LEU A 123 6.92 -5.11 -12.74
N THR A 124 6.78 -5.14 -14.06
CA THR A 124 7.89 -5.34 -15.00
C THR A 124 8.89 -4.20 -14.91
N THR A 125 8.42 -2.95 -14.84
CA THR A 125 9.26 -1.76 -14.63
C THR A 125 10.01 -1.84 -13.30
N VAL A 126 9.29 -1.96 -12.18
CA VAL A 126 9.86 -1.90 -10.83
C VAL A 126 10.85 -3.04 -10.56
N THR A 127 10.57 -4.23 -11.09
CA THR A 127 11.43 -5.41 -10.93
C THR A 127 12.54 -5.50 -11.98
N HIS A 128 12.63 -4.54 -12.90
CA HIS A 128 13.52 -4.60 -14.08
C HIS A 128 13.39 -5.92 -14.84
N ASN A 129 12.19 -6.22 -15.35
CA ASN A 129 11.86 -7.51 -15.97
C ASN A 129 12.15 -8.72 -15.06
N PHE A 130 11.84 -8.61 -13.77
CA PHE A 130 12.06 -9.67 -12.77
C PHE A 130 13.54 -10.06 -12.61
N THR A 131 14.43 -9.06 -12.60
CA THR A 131 15.88 -9.24 -12.38
C THR A 131 16.43 -8.42 -11.20
N ARG A 132 15.65 -7.52 -10.60
CA ARG A 132 16.06 -6.68 -9.47
C ARG A 132 15.94 -7.42 -8.13
N ASP A 133 17.07 -7.89 -7.59
CA ASP A 133 17.11 -8.66 -6.33
C ASP A 133 16.47 -7.94 -5.13
N ALA A 134 16.57 -6.61 -5.05
CA ALA A 134 15.99 -5.82 -3.96
C ALA A 134 14.46 -5.92 -3.86
N THR A 135 13.75 -6.35 -4.91
CA THR A 135 12.30 -6.55 -4.84
C THR A 135 11.90 -8.01 -4.58
N ARG A 136 12.85 -8.93 -4.71
CA ARG A 136 12.59 -10.37 -4.73
C ARG A 136 11.98 -10.89 -3.43
N ILE A 137 12.44 -10.40 -2.28
CA ILE A 137 11.94 -10.86 -0.97
C ILE A 137 10.46 -10.53 -0.84
N ASN A 138 10.06 -9.27 -1.00
CA ASN A 138 8.65 -8.91 -0.86
C ASN A 138 7.79 -9.51 -1.98
N CYS A 139 8.28 -9.59 -3.22
CA CYS A 139 7.56 -10.32 -4.27
C CYS A 139 7.29 -11.78 -3.89
N SER A 140 8.24 -12.46 -3.24
CA SER A 140 8.03 -13.86 -2.82
C SER A 140 6.95 -14.05 -1.75
N LYS A 141 6.60 -12.96 -1.04
CA LYS A 141 5.57 -12.94 0.01
C LYS A 141 4.18 -12.60 -0.52
N VAL A 142 4.06 -12.09 -1.74
CA VAL A 142 2.76 -11.69 -2.30
C VAL A 142 2.19 -12.76 -3.22
N ASN A 143 0.87 -12.92 -3.15
CA ASN A 143 0.08 -13.63 -4.14
C ASN A 143 -0.36 -12.59 -5.17
N TYR A 144 0.19 -12.65 -6.38
CA TYR A 144 -0.21 -11.73 -7.43
C TYR A 144 -1.54 -12.18 -8.06
N THR A 145 -2.51 -11.28 -8.10
CA THR A 145 -3.77 -11.48 -8.82
C THR A 145 -3.76 -10.62 -10.07
N SER A 146 -3.76 -11.29 -11.23
CA SER A 146 -3.79 -10.64 -12.54
C SER A 146 -5.22 -10.38 -12.98
N PHE A 147 -5.49 -9.18 -13.50
CA PHE A 147 -6.71 -8.93 -14.29
C PHE A 147 -6.48 -9.14 -15.80
N ASP A 148 -5.22 -9.27 -16.22
CA ASP A 148 -4.82 -9.44 -17.61
C ASP A 148 -4.50 -10.91 -17.94
N ASP A 149 -4.64 -11.27 -19.23
CA ASP A 149 -4.42 -12.62 -19.76
C ASP A 149 -3.03 -13.18 -19.36
N VAL A 150 -3.08 -14.21 -18.50
CA VAL A 150 -1.94 -14.82 -17.79
C VAL A 150 -1.10 -15.74 -18.68
N SER A 151 -1.46 -15.89 -19.96
CA SER A 151 -0.87 -16.87 -20.87
C SER A 151 0.60 -16.66 -21.23
N SER A 152 1.27 -15.60 -20.76
CA SER A 152 2.65 -15.25 -21.16
C SER A 152 3.64 -14.89 -20.03
N PHE A 153 3.41 -15.30 -18.78
CA PHE A 153 4.42 -15.04 -17.73
C PHE A 153 5.76 -15.72 -18.01
N SER A 154 6.85 -14.95 -17.95
CA SER A 154 8.20 -15.43 -18.13
C SER A 154 8.61 -16.41 -17.01
N LYS A 155 9.65 -17.22 -17.24
CA LYS A 155 10.21 -18.07 -16.17
C LYS A 155 10.72 -17.22 -15.00
N ASP A 156 11.15 -16.00 -15.25
CA ASP A 156 11.68 -15.11 -14.23
C ASP A 156 10.56 -14.53 -13.35
N PHE A 157 9.38 -14.27 -13.91
CA PHE A 157 8.18 -13.92 -13.15
C PHE A 157 7.88 -14.96 -12.05
N ARG A 158 7.92 -16.25 -12.38
CA ARG A 158 7.65 -17.35 -11.42
C ARG A 158 8.70 -17.49 -10.32
N LYS A 159 9.88 -16.87 -10.48
CA LYS A 159 10.89 -16.79 -9.40
C LYS A 159 10.58 -15.69 -8.40
N TYR A 160 9.80 -14.69 -8.80
CA TYR A 160 9.38 -13.56 -7.98
C TYR A 160 8.07 -13.86 -7.27
N PHE A 161 7.09 -14.41 -8.00
CA PHE A 161 5.77 -14.73 -7.45
C PHE A 161 5.58 -16.25 -7.39
N LEU A 162 5.72 -16.79 -6.18
CA LEU A 162 5.60 -18.23 -5.92
C LEU A 162 4.14 -18.70 -5.89
N HIS A 163 3.23 -17.76 -5.66
CA HIS A 163 1.79 -17.98 -5.56
C HIS A 163 1.11 -16.98 -6.50
N VAL A 164 0.42 -17.51 -7.51
CA VAL A 164 -0.30 -16.71 -8.50
C VAL A 164 -1.70 -17.30 -8.57
N ASP A 165 -2.67 -16.56 -8.05
CA ASP A 165 -4.07 -16.95 -8.14
C ASP A 165 -4.59 -16.42 -9.48
N ILE A 166 -4.92 -17.35 -10.37
CA ILE A 166 -5.51 -17.07 -11.68
C ILE A 166 -7.02 -17.11 -11.44
N ASP A 167 -7.66 -15.94 -11.31
CA ASP A 167 -9.11 -15.89 -11.34
C ASP A 167 -9.56 -16.33 -12.75
N MET A 168 -10.22 -17.50 -12.80
CA MET A 168 -10.80 -18.12 -14.00
C MET A 168 -12.19 -17.57 -14.30
#